data_AF-A0A061SF38-F1
#
_entry.id   AF-A0A061SF38-F1
#
_cell.length_a   1.000
_cell.length_b   1.000
_cell.length_c   1.000
_cell.angle_alpha   90.00
_cell.angle_beta   90.00
_cell.angle_gamma   90.00
#
_symmetry.space_group_name_H-M   'P 1'
#
loop_
_entity.id
_entity.type
_entity.pdbx_description
1 polymer ?
#
loop_
_entity_poly.entity_id
_entity_poly.type
_entity_poly.pdbx_seq_one_letter_code
_entity_poly.pdbx_strand_id
1 'polypeptide(L)'
;MGDKGTFQYLLHTCFGSDSEPFVHKSNLVGFSCVVLAAPAPWILLHGDNFTAVFCLLVASCSIMADYVAINSCWDEIDRIVACSYIFWLVYLCLLNNGPVFTALAILFFALLPFQYSRLSRSKAQWRFRHSLWHLFGGITQVVVLYRVYNPT
;
A
#
# COMPACT_ATOMS: atom_id res chain seq x y z
N MET A 1 -12.39 -28.59 11.29
CA MET A 1 -11.16 -28.16 10.60
C MET A 1 -11.59 -27.29 9.44
N GLY A 2 -11.67 -25.97 9.69
CA GLY A 2 -12.25 -25.02 8.75
C GLY A 2 -11.31 -24.74 7.58
N ASP A 3 -11.93 -24.41 6.45
CA ASP A 3 -11.36 -24.03 5.15
C ASP A 3 -10.37 -22.83 5.24
N LYS A 4 -9.21 -23.07 5.85
CA LYS A 4 -8.07 -22.15 5.84
C LYS A 4 -7.38 -22.11 4.47
N GLY A 5 -7.68 -23.08 3.60
CA GLY A 5 -7.04 -23.25 2.30
C GLY A 5 -7.40 -22.14 1.32
N THR A 6 -8.68 -21.82 1.15
CA THR A 6 -9.11 -20.92 0.06
C THR A 6 -8.68 -19.47 0.27
N PHE A 7 -8.85 -18.93 1.49
CA PHE A 7 -8.48 -17.54 1.78
C PHE A 7 -6.95 -17.35 1.82
N GLN A 8 -6.22 -18.27 2.45
CA GLN A 8 -4.74 -18.22 2.42
C GLN A 8 -4.21 -18.42 1.00
N TYR A 9 -4.83 -19.28 0.20
CA TYR A 9 -4.47 -19.47 -1.21
C TYR A 9 -4.72 -18.20 -2.04
N LEU A 10 -5.83 -17.51 -1.85
CA LEU A 10 -6.10 -16.23 -2.52
C LEU A 10 -5.09 -15.15 -2.09
N LEU A 11 -4.83 -15.02 -0.79
CA LEU A 11 -3.82 -14.09 -0.29
C LEU A 11 -2.42 -14.41 -0.84
N HIS A 12 -2.06 -15.68 -0.92
CA HIS A 12 -0.79 -16.13 -1.48
C HIS A 12 -0.74 -15.93 -3.01
N THR A 13 -1.83 -16.14 -3.73
CA THR A 13 -1.85 -16.01 -5.20
C THR A 13 -1.83 -14.53 -5.63
N CYS A 14 -2.58 -13.69 -4.91
CA CYS A 14 -2.69 -12.26 -5.21
C CYS A 14 -1.53 -11.45 -4.62
N PHE A 15 -1.09 -11.79 -3.40
CA PHE A 15 -0.13 -11.01 -2.62
C PHE A 15 1.11 -11.79 -2.16
N GLY A 16 1.15 -13.11 -2.39
CA GLY A 16 2.32 -13.93 -2.07
C GLY A 16 3.53 -13.50 -2.87
N SER A 17 4.68 -13.56 -2.21
CA SER A 17 5.97 -13.25 -2.78
C SER A 17 6.65 -14.58 -3.11
N ASP A 18 6.78 -14.91 -4.40
CA ASP A 18 7.80 -15.87 -4.85
C ASP A 18 9.23 -15.30 -4.67
N SER A 19 9.34 -14.07 -4.14
CA SER A 19 10.58 -13.31 -3.92
C SER A 19 11.23 -13.50 -2.55
N GLU A 20 10.90 -14.56 -1.82
CA GLU A 20 11.53 -14.91 -0.52
C GLU A 20 13.07 -14.76 -0.47
N PRO A 21 13.89 -14.98 -1.52
CA PRO A 21 15.34 -14.80 -1.37
C PRO A 21 15.81 -13.34 -1.18
N PHE A 22 14.95 -12.33 -1.36
CA PHE A 22 15.37 -10.93 -1.52
C PHE A 22 14.88 -9.92 -0.47
N VAL A 23 14.06 -10.33 0.50
CA VAL A 23 13.61 -9.43 1.58
C VAL A 23 14.75 -9.25 2.58
N HIS A 24 15.33 -8.05 2.64
CA HIS A 24 16.47 -7.71 3.50
C HIS A 24 16.32 -6.28 4.01
N LYS A 25 16.74 -6.04 5.25
CA LYS A 25 16.71 -4.71 5.87
C LYS A 25 17.43 -3.68 5.00
N SER A 26 16.74 -2.57 4.72
CA SER A 26 17.23 -1.48 3.86
C SER A 26 16.65 -0.16 4.33
N ASN A 27 17.52 0.83 4.59
CA ASN A 27 17.07 2.17 5.00
C ASN A 27 16.20 2.84 3.92
N LEU A 28 16.44 2.54 2.64
CA LEU A 28 15.62 3.03 1.55
C LEU A 28 14.18 2.52 1.64
N VAL A 29 14.02 1.23 2.00
CA VAL A 29 12.70 0.61 2.15
C VAL A 29 12.02 1.13 3.42
N GLY A 30 12.75 1.24 4.53
CA GLY A 30 12.21 1.85 5.76
C GLY A 30 11.74 3.29 5.54
N PHE A 31 12.52 4.11 4.83
CA PHE A 31 12.13 5.48 4.50
C PHE A 31 10.91 5.52 3.57
N SER A 32 10.83 4.63 2.58
CA SER A 32 9.68 4.59 1.69
C SER A 32 8.39 4.18 2.41
N CYS A 33 8.46 3.36 3.47
CA CYS A 33 7.31 3.10 4.35
C CYS A 33 6.85 4.36 5.09
N VAL A 34 7.79 5.19 5.57
CA VAL A 34 7.46 6.47 6.24
C VAL A 34 6.78 7.44 5.27
N VAL A 35 7.14 7.44 3.98
CA VAL A 35 6.47 8.26 2.96
C VAL A 35 4.97 7.96 2.86
N LEU A 36 4.52 6.74 3.17
CA LEU A 36 3.10 6.41 3.20
C LEU A 36 2.32 7.20 4.26
N ALA A 37 2.96 7.65 5.33
CA ALA A 37 2.36 8.49 6.38
C ALA A 37 2.35 9.98 6.04
N ALA A 38 3.10 10.41 5.02
CA ALA A 38 3.23 11.83 4.66
C ALA A 38 1.90 12.55 4.38
N PRO A 39 0.85 11.91 3.82
CA PRO A 39 -0.45 12.55 3.64
C PRO A 39 -1.21 12.82 4.95
N ALA A 40 -0.95 12.06 6.02
CA ALA A 40 -1.77 12.08 7.24
C ALA A 40 -1.93 13.48 7.88
N PRO A 41 -0.89 14.33 8.03
CA PRO A 41 -1.07 15.68 8.56
C PRO A 41 -2.02 16.53 7.71
N TRP A 42 -1.92 16.45 6.39
CA TRP A 42 -2.78 17.20 5.48
C TRP A 42 -4.24 16.68 5.52
N ILE A 43 -4.43 15.37 5.66
CA ILE A 43 -5.75 14.75 5.87
C ILE A 43 -6.39 15.23 7.18
N LEU A 44 -5.61 15.29 8.27
CA LEU A 44 -6.09 15.79 9.57
C LEU A 44 -6.54 17.26 9.50
N LEU A 45 -5.85 18.09 8.72
CA LEU A 45 -6.25 19.49 8.52
C LEU A 45 -7.62 19.64 7.85
N HIS A 46 -8.09 18.62 7.13
CA HIS A 46 -9.42 18.57 6.52
C HIS A 46 -10.48 17.93 7.43
N GLY A 47 -10.11 17.56 8.67
CA GLY A 47 -11.03 16.97 9.66
C GLY A 47 -11.32 15.47 9.49
N ASP A 48 -10.68 14.80 8.52
CA ASP A 48 -10.86 13.37 8.27
C ASP A 48 -9.93 12.52 9.15
N ASN A 49 -10.26 12.48 10.44
CA ASN A 49 -9.47 11.76 11.44
C ASN A 49 -9.36 10.25 11.13
N PHE A 50 -10.43 9.65 10.58
CA PHE A 50 -10.45 8.23 10.28
C PHE A 50 -9.45 7.87 9.18
N THR A 51 -9.50 8.57 8.03
CA THR A 51 -8.56 8.31 6.93
C THR A 51 -7.12 8.61 7.35
N ALA A 52 -6.89 9.65 8.16
CA ALA A 52 -5.56 9.95 8.68
C ALA A 52 -5.00 8.84 9.57
N VAL A 53 -5.78 8.34 10.54
CA VAL A 53 -5.36 7.23 11.41
C VAL A 53 -5.13 5.97 10.60
N PHE A 54 -5.97 5.70 9.59
CA PHE A 54 -5.79 4.53 8.72
C PHE A 54 -4.51 4.65 7.87
N CYS A 55 -4.22 5.84 7.33
CA CYS A 55 -2.96 6.14 6.65
C CYS A 55 -1.73 5.86 7.54
N LEU A 56 -1.76 6.32 8.79
CA LEU A 56 -0.70 6.05 9.78
C LEU A 56 -0.59 4.56 10.13
N LEU A 57 -1.72 3.86 10.23
CA LEU A 57 -1.75 2.42 10.49
C LEU A 57 -1.09 1.65 9.35
N VAL A 58 -1.40 1.98 8.08
CA VAL A 58 -0.76 1.38 6.90
C VAL A 58 0.75 1.59 6.95
N ALA A 59 1.22 2.82 7.13
CA ALA A 59 2.65 3.11 7.21
C ALA A 59 3.34 2.35 8.35
N SER A 60 2.68 2.22 9.51
CA SER A 60 3.20 1.48 10.66
C SER A 60 3.31 -0.01 10.37
N CYS A 61 2.29 -0.61 9.75
CA CYS A 61 2.32 -2.01 9.34
C CYS A 61 3.41 -2.27 8.30
N SER A 62 3.60 -1.38 7.33
CA SER A 62 4.64 -1.54 6.31
C SER A 62 6.04 -1.39 6.91
N ILE A 63 6.25 -0.48 7.88
CA ILE A 63 7.52 -0.42 8.63
C ILE A 63 7.79 -1.72 9.38
N MET A 64 6.76 -2.30 10.01
CA MET A 64 6.89 -3.55 10.74
C MET A 64 7.24 -4.72 9.80
N ALA A 65 6.54 -4.87 8.68
CA ALA A 65 6.79 -5.93 7.71
C ALA A 65 8.14 -5.77 6.99
N ASP A 66 8.41 -4.59 6.44
CA ASP A 66 9.51 -4.42 5.48
C ASP A 66 10.85 -3.97 6.09
N TYR A 67 10.87 -3.56 7.37
CA TYR A 67 12.08 -2.99 8.00
C TYR A 67 12.40 -3.53 9.40
N VAL A 68 11.41 -3.73 10.26
CA VAL A 68 11.63 -4.11 11.67
C VAL A 68 11.55 -5.63 11.89
N ALA A 69 10.43 -6.24 11.49
CA ALA A 69 10.07 -7.63 11.76
C ALA A 69 9.90 -8.42 10.45
N ILE A 70 10.93 -8.38 9.61
CA ILE A 70 10.97 -9.08 8.32
C ILE A 70 10.82 -10.59 8.51
N ASN A 71 10.04 -11.26 7.63
CA ASN A 71 9.73 -12.69 7.68
C ASN A 71 8.98 -13.08 8.96
N SER A 72 7.95 -12.31 9.31
CA SER A 72 7.10 -12.56 10.46
C SER A 72 5.62 -12.39 10.09
N CYS A 73 4.71 -12.60 11.04
CA CYS A 73 3.28 -12.41 10.83
C CYS A 73 2.87 -10.99 10.40
N TRP A 74 3.79 -10.02 10.53
CA TRP A 74 3.58 -8.66 10.05
C TRP A 74 3.46 -8.58 8.53
N ASP A 75 4.04 -9.52 7.78
CA ASP A 75 3.95 -9.55 6.32
C ASP A 75 2.49 -9.77 5.85
N GLU A 76 1.76 -10.67 6.53
CA GLU A 76 0.33 -10.88 6.26
C GLU A 76 -0.53 -9.72 6.76
N ILE A 77 -0.22 -9.19 7.96
CA ILE A 77 -0.97 -8.07 8.55
C ILE A 77 -0.86 -6.84 7.63
N ASP A 78 0.35 -6.49 7.18
CA ASP A 78 0.58 -5.38 6.27
C ASP A 78 -0.23 -5.52 4.98
N ARG A 79 -0.21 -6.70 4.34
CA ARG A 79 -1.01 -6.96 3.14
C ARG A 79 -2.49 -6.77 3.38
N ILE A 80 -3.03 -7.29 4.48
CA ILE A 80 -4.45 -7.16 4.82
C ILE A 80 -4.79 -5.68 5.03
N VAL A 81 -4.01 -4.96 5.83
CA VAL A 81 -4.21 -3.54 6.14
C VAL A 81 -4.10 -2.67 4.88
N ALA A 82 -3.09 -2.90 4.05
CA ALA A 82 -2.91 -2.21 2.78
C ALA A 82 -4.08 -2.46 1.81
N CYS A 83 -4.55 -3.71 1.70
CA CYS A 83 -5.73 -4.04 0.90
C CYS A 83 -6.99 -3.32 1.40
N SER A 84 -7.25 -3.39 2.71
CA SER A 84 -8.40 -2.70 3.30
C SER A 84 -8.36 -1.19 3.09
N TYR A 85 -7.17 -0.59 3.16
CA TYR A 85 -7.00 0.84 2.89
C TYR A 85 -7.16 1.18 1.40
N ILE A 86 -6.68 0.33 0.49
CA ILE A 86 -6.97 0.48 -0.94
C ILE A 86 -8.47 0.45 -1.20
N PHE A 87 -9.21 -0.52 -0.62
CA PHE A 87 -10.68 -0.55 -0.74
C PHE A 87 -11.33 0.73 -0.22
N TRP A 88 -10.85 1.27 0.91
CA TRP A 88 -11.31 2.55 1.45
C TRP A 88 -11.07 3.71 0.49
N LEU A 89 -9.86 3.85 -0.06
CA LEU A 89 -9.54 4.90 -1.04
C LEU A 89 -10.36 4.75 -2.32
N VAL A 90 -10.58 3.52 -2.79
CA VAL A 90 -11.42 3.25 -3.96
C VAL A 90 -12.86 3.68 -3.72
N TYR A 91 -13.42 3.35 -2.55
CA TYR A 91 -14.74 3.79 -2.15
C TYR A 91 -14.86 5.32 -2.15
N LEU A 92 -13.93 6.02 -1.49
CA LEU A 92 -13.90 7.49 -1.47
C LEU A 92 -13.74 8.08 -2.88
N CYS A 93 -12.90 7.47 -3.70
CA CYS A 93 -12.64 7.91 -5.07
C CYS A 93 -13.88 7.75 -5.95
N LEU A 94 -14.60 6.62 -5.86
CA LEU A 94 -15.82 6.38 -6.62
C LEU A 94 -16.91 7.40 -6.28
N LEU A 95 -17.07 7.71 -4.99
CA LEU A 95 -18.07 8.66 -4.53
C LEU A 95 -17.83 10.09 -5.05
N ASN A 96 -16.57 10.50 -5.19
CA ASN A 96 -16.22 11.89 -5.47
C ASN A 96 -15.68 12.16 -6.88
N ASN A 97 -15.12 11.16 -7.57
CA ASN A 97 -14.41 11.31 -8.84
C ASN A 97 -14.99 10.49 -9.99
N GLY A 98 -15.97 9.64 -9.70
CA GLY A 98 -16.58 8.74 -10.67
C GLY A 98 -15.69 7.56 -11.09
N PRO A 99 -16.25 6.66 -11.91
CA PRO A 99 -15.65 5.35 -12.18
C PRO A 99 -14.39 5.41 -13.04
N VAL A 100 -14.30 6.33 -14.00
CA VAL A 100 -13.17 6.44 -14.93
C VAL A 100 -11.90 6.86 -14.20
N PHE A 101 -11.97 7.93 -13.41
CA PHE A 101 -10.81 8.40 -12.64
C PHE A 101 -10.38 7.35 -11.61
N THR A 102 -11.34 6.73 -10.94
CA THR A 102 -11.05 5.63 -9.99
C THR A 102 -10.29 4.50 -10.67
N ALA A 103 -10.75 4.02 -11.83
CA ALA A 103 -10.11 2.93 -12.56
C ALA A 103 -8.66 3.29 -12.95
N LEU A 104 -8.43 4.51 -13.44
CA LEU A 104 -7.09 4.99 -13.78
C LEU A 104 -6.20 5.11 -12.54
N ALA A 105 -6.73 5.63 -11.43
CA ALA A 105 -5.98 5.80 -10.19
C ALA A 105 -5.51 4.44 -9.63
N ILE A 106 -6.41 3.45 -9.58
CA ILE A 106 -6.08 2.09 -9.15
C ILE A 106 -5.04 1.46 -10.08
N LEU A 107 -5.26 1.57 -11.40
CA LEU A 107 -4.37 0.95 -12.38
C LEU A 107 -2.96 1.52 -12.29
N PHE A 108 -2.81 2.84 -12.37
CA PHE A 108 -1.51 3.48 -12.49
C PHE A 108 -0.73 3.54 -11.19
N PHE A 109 -1.42 3.66 -10.05
CA PHE A 109 -0.73 3.92 -8.79
C PHE A 109 -0.78 2.77 -7.78
N ALA A 110 -1.66 1.79 -7.95
CA ALA A 110 -1.65 0.56 -7.14
C ALA A 110 -1.18 -0.65 -7.95
N LEU A 111 -1.88 -1.01 -9.03
CA LEU A 111 -1.66 -2.28 -9.73
C LEU A 111 -0.36 -2.32 -10.55
N LEU A 112 -0.06 -1.28 -11.34
CA LEU A 112 1.16 -1.25 -12.15
C LEU A 112 2.45 -1.24 -11.29
N PRO A 113 2.57 -0.42 -10.23
CA PRO A 113 3.76 -0.43 -9.38
C PRO A 113 3.90 -1.75 -8.60
N PHE A 114 2.77 -2.34 -8.15
CA PHE A 114 2.77 -3.66 -7.52
C PHE A 114 3.25 -4.75 -8.48
N GLN A 115 2.73 -4.79 -9.70
CA GLN A 115 3.18 -5.76 -10.70
C GLN A 115 4.66 -5.54 -11.06
N TYR A 116 5.10 -4.29 -11.14
CA TYR A 116 6.50 -3.96 -11.40
C TYR A 116 7.43 -4.43 -10.27
N SER A 117 7.02 -4.31 -9.00
CA SER A 117 7.80 -4.79 -7.85
C SER A 117 8.01 -6.30 -7.90
N ARG A 118 6.99 -7.07 -8.32
CA ARG A 118 7.05 -8.53 -8.47
C ARG A 118 8.05 -9.03 -9.53
N LEU A 119 8.41 -8.20 -10.51
CA LEU A 119 9.35 -8.58 -11.57
C LEU A 119 10.84 -8.55 -11.11
N SER A 120 11.10 -8.34 -9.82
CA SER A 120 12.45 -8.17 -9.28
C SER A 120 13.24 -9.47 -9.32
N ARG A 121 14.44 -9.43 -9.91
CA ARG A 121 15.34 -10.60 -10.04
C ARG A 121 16.56 -10.53 -9.12
N SER A 122 16.72 -9.44 -8.39
CA SER A 122 17.82 -9.23 -7.45
C SER A 122 17.39 -8.38 -6.26
N LYS A 123 18.17 -8.43 -5.18
CA LYS A 123 17.96 -7.61 -3.98
C LYS A 123 17.90 -6.11 -4.27
N ALA A 124 18.81 -5.63 -5.12
CA ALA A 124 18.86 -4.22 -5.50
C ALA A 124 17.61 -3.79 -6.28
N GLN A 125 17.17 -4.63 -7.22
CA GLN A 125 15.93 -4.39 -7.97
C GLN A 125 14.72 -4.40 -7.03
N TRP A 126 14.61 -5.38 -6.13
CA TRP A 126 13.52 -5.45 -5.17
C TRP A 126 13.46 -4.19 -4.31
N ARG A 127 14.57 -3.80 -3.66
CA ARG A 127 14.63 -2.59 -2.83
C ARG A 127 14.16 -1.34 -3.58
N PHE A 128 14.61 -1.16 -4.82
CA PHE A 128 14.23 -0.01 -5.63
C PHE A 128 12.75 -0.05 -6.01
N ARG A 129 12.28 -1.17 -6.59
CA ARG A 129 10.91 -1.27 -7.11
C ARG A 129 9.86 -1.32 -6.01
N HIS A 130 10.17 -1.95 -4.89
CA HIS A 130 9.31 -1.95 -3.70
C HIS A 130 9.21 -0.55 -3.10
N SER A 131 10.33 0.19 -3.03
CA SER A 131 10.29 1.58 -2.58
C SER A 131 9.53 2.49 -3.53
N LEU A 132 9.58 2.24 -4.83
CA LEU A 132 8.73 2.93 -5.81
C LEU A 132 7.25 2.60 -5.58
N TRP A 133 6.90 1.34 -5.30
CA TRP A 133 5.53 0.97 -4.98
C TRP A 133 4.97 1.77 -3.78
N HIS A 134 5.74 1.91 -2.69
CA HIS A 134 5.35 2.77 -1.57
C HIS A 134 5.22 4.24 -1.97
N LEU A 135 6.16 4.78 -2.74
CA LEU A 135 6.12 6.16 -3.21
C LEU A 135 4.86 6.42 -4.05
N PHE A 136 4.56 5.55 -5.01
CA PHE A 136 3.35 5.65 -5.83
C PHE A 136 2.08 5.47 -4.99
N GLY A 137 2.10 4.59 -3.99
CA GLY A 137 1.03 4.47 -3.00
C GLY A 137 0.78 5.79 -2.26
N GLY A 138 1.83 6.46 -1.79
CA GLY A 138 1.75 7.79 -1.17
C GLY A 138 1.20 8.86 -2.12
N ILE A 139 1.68 8.89 -3.37
CA ILE A 139 1.16 9.80 -4.42
C ILE A 139 -0.33 9.54 -4.68
N THR A 140 -0.75 8.27 -4.75
CA THR A 140 -2.17 7.90 -4.93
C THR A 140 -3.04 8.54 -3.88
N GLN A 141 -2.63 8.40 -2.61
CA GLN A 141 -3.37 8.95 -1.48
C GLN A 141 -3.54 10.45 -1.63
N VAL A 142 -2.47 11.18 -1.92
CA VAL A 142 -2.52 12.63 -2.13
C VAL A 142 -3.44 12.98 -3.29
N VAL A 143 -3.31 12.33 -4.44
CA VAL A 143 -4.08 12.65 -5.65
C VAL A 143 -5.57 12.37 -5.46
N VAL A 144 -5.92 11.22 -4.90
CA VAL A 144 -7.32 10.83 -4.64
C VAL A 144 -7.93 11.77 -3.60
N LEU A 145 -7.26 11.96 -2.48
CA LEU A 145 -7.80 12.75 -1.38
C LEU A 145 -7.85 14.24 -1.71
N TYR A 146 -6.91 14.75 -2.52
CA TYR A 146 -6.97 16.13 -3.03
C TYR A 146 -8.29 16.40 -3.73
N ARG A 147 -8.73 15.48 -4.59
CA ARG A 147 -10.01 15.60 -5.28
C ARG A 147 -11.21 15.38 -4.37
N VAL A 148 -11.11 14.49 -3.38
CA VAL A 148 -12.17 14.28 -2.38
C VAL A 148 -12.42 15.55 -1.57
N TYR A 149 -11.36 16.26 -1.16
CA TYR A 149 -11.49 17.48 -0.36
C TYR A 149 -11.67 18.76 -1.19
N ASN A 150 -11.45 18.70 -2.51
CA ASN A 150 -11.63 19.82 -3.44
C ASN A 150 -12.48 19.39 -4.64
N PRO A 151 -13.78 19.10 -4.43
CA PRO A 151 -14.68 18.73 -5.52
C PRO A 151 -14.84 19.92 -6.49
N THR A 152 -14.76 19.62 -7.79
CA THR A 152 -14.99 20.59 -8.88
C THR A 152 -16.45 20.62 -9.30
#